data_AF-A0A5N7DH52-F1
#
_entry.id   AF-A0A5N7DH52-F1
#
_cell.length_a   1.000
_cell.length_b   1.000
_cell.length_c   1.000
_cell.angle_alpha   90.00
_cell.angle_beta   90.00
_cell.angle_gamma   90.00
#
_symmetry.space_group_name_H-M   'P 1'
#
loop_
_entity.id
_entity.type
_entity.pdbx_description
1 polymer ?
#
loop_
_entity_poly.entity_id
_entity_poly.type
_entity_poly.pdbx_seq_one_letter_code
_entity_poly.pdbx_strand_id
1 'polypeptide(L)'
;MRYQPSPQSINVVSSASFLNLYHLATVTEQQAATVQQITASEPPPRAMNRAAVKDNCQGWVLRVMSSLSLSRGVLCQPRSF
;
A
#
# COMPACT_ATOMS: atom_id res chain seq x y z
N MET A 1 17.29 -23.09 -9.82
CA MET A 1 17.11 -23.09 -8.35
C MET A 1 15.72 -23.61 -8.03
N ARG A 2 15.59 -24.62 -7.15
CA ARG A 2 14.29 -25.06 -6.61
C ARG A 2 14.12 -24.40 -5.24
N TYR A 3 13.06 -23.62 -5.08
CA TYR A 3 12.69 -23.06 -3.79
C TYR A 3 12.25 -24.19 -2.85
N GLN A 4 12.81 -24.23 -1.65
CA GLN A 4 12.40 -25.16 -0.60
C GLN A 4 11.75 -24.35 0.52
N PRO A 5 10.44 -24.49 0.76
CA PRO A 5 9.74 -23.72 1.78
C PRO A 5 10.19 -24.10 3.19
N SER A 6 10.13 -23.13 4.11
CA SER A 6 10.35 -23.37 5.54
C SER A 6 9.34 -24.40 6.08
N PRO A 7 9.78 -25.40 6.86
CA PRO A 7 8.89 -26.35 7.52
C PRO A 7 8.08 -25.71 8.66
N GLN A 8 8.46 -24.50 9.09
CA GLN A 8 7.80 -23.77 10.17
C GLN A 8 7.14 -22.49 9.62
N SER A 9 5.95 -22.18 10.14
CA SER A 9 5.30 -20.89 9.91
C SER A 9 6.03 -19.82 10.71
N ILE A 10 6.87 -19.04 10.04
CA ILE A 10 7.59 -17.93 10.65
C ILE A 10 6.80 -16.66 10.41
N ASN A 11 6.39 -15.97 11.48
CA ASN A 11 5.90 -14.61 11.34
C ASN A 11 7.07 -13.72 10.93
N VAL A 12 7.05 -13.29 9.67
CA VAL A 12 8.12 -12.51 9.07
C VAL A 12 8.35 -11.18 9.79
N VAL A 13 7.32 -10.63 10.45
CA VAL A 13 7.37 -9.39 11.23
C VAL A 13 8.31 -9.50 12.44
N SER A 14 8.45 -10.71 13.00
CA SER A 14 9.34 -10.99 14.13
C SER A 14 10.71 -11.55 13.72
N SER A 15 10.97 -11.69 12.42
CA SER A 15 12.22 -12.30 11.93
C SER A 15 13.37 -11.31 11.98
N ALA A 16 14.48 -11.70 12.63
CA ALA A 16 15.70 -10.90 12.66
C ALA A 16 16.31 -10.64 11.27
N SER A 17 16.00 -11.49 10.29
CA SER A 17 16.43 -11.31 8.88
C SER A 17 15.51 -10.39 8.08
N PHE A 18 14.38 -9.96 8.64
CA PHE A 18 13.44 -9.09 7.94
C PHE A 18 13.77 -7.62 8.21
N LEU A 19 14.70 -7.10 7.40
CA LEU A 19 15.29 -5.77 7.59
C LEU A 19 14.36 -4.61 7.16
N ASN A 20 13.21 -4.89 6.54
CA ASN A 20 12.47 -3.90 5.74
C ASN A 20 11.05 -3.62 6.24
N LEU A 21 10.67 -4.03 7.46
CA LEU A 21 9.37 -3.64 8.02
C LEU A 21 9.48 -2.27 8.70
N TYR A 22 8.83 -1.27 8.15
CA TYR A 22 8.71 0.03 8.80
C TYR A 22 7.30 0.18 9.37
N HIS A 23 7.17 0.35 10.68
CA HIS A 23 5.94 0.83 11.29
C HIS A 23 5.89 2.36 11.15
N LEU A 24 5.36 2.83 10.03
CA LEU A 24 5.44 4.24 9.62
C LEU A 24 4.48 5.15 10.40
N ALA A 25 3.31 4.65 10.79
CA ALA A 25 2.33 5.39 11.58
C ALA A 25 1.29 4.44 12.19
N THR A 26 0.74 4.83 13.34
CA THR A 26 -0.48 4.21 13.90
C THR A 26 -1.69 4.85 13.24
N VAL A 27 -2.55 4.04 12.60
CA VAL A 27 -3.76 4.50 11.91
C VAL A 27 -4.97 4.24 12.81
N THR A 28 -5.81 5.25 13.04
CA THR A 28 -7.06 5.07 13.79
C THR A 28 -8.11 4.32 12.96
N GLU A 29 -9.11 3.72 13.59
CA GLU A 29 -10.20 3.03 12.87
C GLU A 29 -10.90 3.94 11.86
N GLN A 30 -11.12 5.21 12.21
CA GLN A 30 -11.73 6.21 11.33
C GLN A 30 -10.85 6.50 10.09
N GLN A 31 -9.53 6.59 10.29
CA GLN A 31 -8.58 6.76 9.18
C GLN A 31 -8.56 5.52 8.29
N ALA A 32 -8.59 4.32 8.87
CA ALA A 32 -8.68 3.06 8.13
C ALA A 32 -9.96 2.96 7.29
N ALA A 33 -11.11 3.36 7.84
CA ALA A 33 -12.37 3.43 7.11
C ALA A 33 -12.29 4.40 5.92
N THR A 34 -11.64 5.55 6.12
CA THR A 34 -11.40 6.54 5.04
C THR A 34 -10.52 5.96 3.93
N VAL A 35 -9.45 5.24 4.29
CA VAL A 35 -8.59 4.53 3.34
C VAL A 35 -9.37 3.48 2.54
N GLN A 36 -10.21 2.70 3.21
CA GLN A 36 -11.04 1.70 2.53
C GLN A 36 -12.03 2.34 1.56
N GLN A 37 -12.67 3.44 1.96
CA GLN A 37 -13.62 4.16 1.10
C GLN A 37 -12.93 4.69 -0.17
N ILE A 38 -11.76 5.32 -0.02
CA ILE A 38 -11.02 5.91 -1.16
C ILE A 38 -10.51 4.81 -2.09
N THR A 39 -9.93 3.74 -1.55
CA THR A 39 -9.42 2.62 -2.37
C THR A 39 -10.54 1.84 -3.06
N ALA A 40 -11.74 1.76 -2.46
CA ALA A 40 -12.90 1.18 -3.12
C ALA A 40 -13.45 2.06 -4.25
N SER A 41 -13.33 3.38 -4.13
CA SER A 41 -13.79 4.33 -5.17
C SER A 41 -12.89 4.36 -6.41
N GLU A 42 -11.62 4.00 -6.25
CA GLU A 42 -10.66 3.94 -7.35
C GLU A 42 -10.07 2.53 -7.44
N PRO A 43 -10.61 1.63 -8.28
CA PRO A 43 -10.10 0.27 -8.37
C PRO A 43 -8.69 0.24 -9.00
N PRO A 44 -7.81 -0.70 -8.59
CA PRO A 44 -6.49 -0.83 -9.17
C PRO A 44 -6.59 -1.18 -10.68
N PRO A 45 -5.65 -0.71 -11.50
CA PRO A 45 -5.69 -0.90 -12.94
C PRO A 45 -5.63 -2.38 -13.29
N ARG A 46 -6.49 -2.77 -14.23
CA ARG A 46 -6.56 -4.13 -14.75
C ARG A 46 -6.38 -4.10 -16.25
N ALA A 47 -5.62 -5.05 -16.77
CA ALA A 47 -5.47 -5.25 -18.21
C ALA A 47 -5.68 -6.74 -18.50
N MET A 48 -6.38 -7.04 -19.60
CA MET A 48 -6.64 -8.41 -20.04
C MET A 48 -5.36 -9.14 -20.44
N ASN A 49 -4.34 -8.39 -20.90
CA ASN A 49 -3.03 -8.89 -21.26
C ASN A 49 -1.97 -7.77 -21.14
N ARG A 50 -0.69 -8.13 -21.25
CA ARG A 50 0.43 -7.19 -21.10
C ARG A 50 0.45 -6.07 -22.16
N ALA A 51 0.00 -6.36 -23.38
CA ALA A 51 -0.04 -5.38 -24.46
C ALA A 51 -1.09 -4.29 -24.23
N ALA A 52 -2.13 -4.59 -23.45
CA ALA A 52 -3.21 -3.66 -23.10
C ALA A 52 -2.94 -2.83 -21.83
N VAL A 53 -1.75 -2.94 -21.22
CA VAL A 53 -1.39 -2.18 -20.01
C VAL A 53 -1.21 -0.71 -20.38
N LYS A 54 -2.08 0.14 -19.83
CA LYS A 54 -2.01 1.62 -19.98
C LYS A 54 -1.58 2.34 -18.72
N ASP A 55 -1.62 1.65 -17.58
CA ASP A 55 -1.29 2.16 -16.27
C ASP A 55 -0.88 0.99 -15.38
N ASN A 56 -0.20 1.28 -14.27
CA ASN A 56 0.30 0.27 -13.34
C ASN A 56 -0.13 0.59 -11.90
N CYS A 57 0.11 -0.36 -11.00
CA CYS A 57 -0.26 -0.20 -9.59
C CYS A 57 0.46 0.97 -8.90
N GLN A 58 1.61 1.41 -9.40
CA GLN A 58 2.33 2.55 -8.81
C GLN A 58 1.60 3.86 -9.12
N GLY A 59 1.16 4.05 -10.36
CA GLY A 59 0.35 5.21 -10.76
C GLY A 59 -0.96 5.29 -9.96
N TRP A 60 -1.59 4.14 -9.75
CA TRP A 60 -2.76 4.02 -8.89
C TRP A 60 -2.50 4.41 -7.43
N VAL A 61 -1.40 3.92 -6.83
CA VAL A 61 -1.01 4.29 -5.46
C VAL A 61 -0.87 5.79 -5.31
N LEU A 62 -0.25 6.48 -6.28
CA LEU A 62 -0.08 7.93 -6.23
C LEU A 62 -1.43 8.69 -6.24
N ARG A 63 -2.42 8.21 -7.00
CA ARG A 63 -3.77 8.83 -7.03
C ARG A 63 -4.55 8.58 -5.74
N VAL A 64 -4.48 7.37 -5.20
CA VAL A 64 -5.05 7.03 -3.88
C VAL A 64 -4.40 7.88 -2.78
N MET A 65 -3.07 8.00 -2.77
CA MET A 65 -2.34 8.83 -1.81
C MET A 65 -2.71 10.31 -1.93
N SER A 66 -2.87 10.82 -3.15
CA SER A 66 -3.31 12.19 -3.39
C SER A 66 -4.75 12.43 -2.89
N SER A 67 -5.63 11.45 -3.06
CA SER A 67 -7.00 11.52 -2.55
C SER A 67 -7.04 11.48 -1.02
N LEU A 68 -6.14 10.69 -0.40
CA LEU A 68 -5.98 10.61 1.04
C LEU A 68 -5.38 11.87 1.67
N SER A 69 -4.46 12.55 1.00
CA SER A 69 -3.90 13.82 1.49
C SER A 69 -4.91 14.96 1.47
N LEU A 70 -5.82 14.96 0.49
CA LEU A 70 -6.94 15.90 0.41
C LEU A 70 -8.05 15.58 1.42
N SER A 71 -8.17 14.32 1.83
CA SER A 71 -9.20 13.85 2.76
C SER A 71 -8.74 13.99 4.22
N ARG A 72 -9.07 15.13 4.84
CA ARG A 72 -9.10 15.34 6.31
C ARG A 72 -7.89 14.78 7.10
N GLY A 73 -6.67 14.93 6.57
CA GLY A 73 -5.43 14.75 7.33
C GLY A 73 -5.00 13.31 7.60
N VAL A 74 -5.42 12.33 6.80
CA VAL A 74 -4.86 10.95 6.88
C VAL A 74 -3.38 10.94 6.47
N LEU A 75 -3.01 11.79 5.51
CA LEU A 75 -1.62 12.03 5.11
C LEU A 75 -1.30 13.53 5.21
N CYS A 76 -0.34 13.90 6.05
CA CYS A 76 0.27 15.23 6.02
C CYS A 76 1.31 15.26 4.90
N GLN A 77 1.13 16.11 3.88
CA GLN A 77 2.27 16.44 3.02
C GLN A 77 3.32 17.17 3.88
N PRO A 78 4.62 16.83 3.79
CA PRO A 78 5.65 17.68 4.37
C PRO A 78 5.53 19.04 3.69
N ARG A 79 5.25 20.09 4.47
CA ARG A 79 5.38 21.47 4.02
C ARG A 79 6.84 21.66 3.61
N SER A 80 7.09 21.81 2.32
CA SER A 80 8.38 22.29 1.83
C SER A 80 8.62 23.68 2.45
N PHE A 81 9.73 23.82 3.16
CA PHE A 81 10.23 25.09 3.69
C PHE A 81 10.72 26.01 2.57
#